data_AF-A0A5C9EW24-F1
#
_entry.id   AF-A0A5C9EW24-F1
#
_cell.length_a   1.000
_cell.length_b   1.000
_cell.length_c   1.000
_cell.angle_alpha   90.00
_cell.angle_beta   90.00
_cell.angle_gamma   90.00
#
_symmetry.space_group_name_H-M   'P 1'
#
loop_
_entity.id
_entity.type
_entity.pdbx_description
1 polymer ?
#
loop_
_entity_poly.entity_id
_entity_poly.type
_entity_poly.pdbx_seq_one_letter_code
_entity_poly.pdbx_strand_id
1 'polypeptide(L)'
;MIEFKTIKISISMPYSGLSQGKSFNVQIKDDANLAEAIAKVDKYIKNNPEDCIFPIFEGYIYNYLQLIWNPKTNKIYDDVGIMAYGPNREFMPLHENPDYSLIPESDINIQLDPGC
;
A
#
# COMPACT_ATOMS: atom_id res chain seq x y z
N MET A 1 15.58 -8.62 19.89
CA MET A 1 16.13 -7.75 18.84
C MET A 1 14.99 -7.49 17.87
N ILE A 2 14.75 -6.25 17.44
CA ILE A 2 13.68 -5.98 16.46
C ILE A 2 14.31 -6.13 15.08
N GLU A 3 13.84 -7.08 14.29
CA GLU A 3 14.30 -7.31 12.93
C GLU A 3 13.46 -6.52 11.93
N PHE A 4 14.11 -6.06 10.86
CA PHE A 4 13.49 -5.24 9.82
C PHE A 4 13.77 -5.84 8.45
N LYS A 5 12.79 -5.71 7.55
CA LYS A 5 12.87 -6.11 6.15
C LYS A 5 12.55 -4.92 5.25
N THR A 6 13.04 -4.98 4.02
CA THR A 6 12.70 -4.00 2.98
C THR A 6 11.69 -4.63 2.03
N ILE A 7 10.69 -3.86 1.63
CA ILE A 7 9.77 -4.22 0.57
C ILE A 7 9.57 -3.04 -0.38
N LYS A 8 9.09 -3.33 -1.59
CA LYS A 8 8.68 -2.32 -2.55
C LYS A 8 7.15 -2.24 -2.61
N ILE A 9 6.62 -1.04 -2.50
CA ILE A 9 5.19 -0.74 -2.65
C ILE A 9 5.03 0.20 -3.83
N SER A 10 4.27 -0.19 -4.84
CA SER A 10 3.88 0.67 -5.96
C SER A 10 2.40 0.97 -5.85
N ILE A 11 2.03 2.24 -5.75
CA ILE A 11 0.62 2.68 -5.71
C ILE A 11 0.32 3.38 -7.03
N SER A 12 -0.78 3.01 -7.68
CA SER A 12 -1.23 3.61 -8.93
C SER A 12 -2.73 3.92 -8.94
N MET A 13 -3.11 4.88 -9.78
CA MET A 13 -4.50 5.20 -10.08
C MET A 13 -4.72 5.27 -11.59
N PRO A 14 -5.87 4.78 -12.08
CA PRO A 14 -6.28 4.98 -13.46
C PRO A 14 -6.75 6.43 -13.64
N TYR A 15 -5.88 7.30 -14.15
CA TYR A 15 -6.30 8.55 -14.78
C TYR A 15 -6.50 8.31 -16.27
N SER A 16 -7.50 8.97 -16.86
CA SER A 16 -7.90 8.82 -18.27
C SER A 16 -6.69 8.86 -19.23
N GLY A 17 -6.24 7.69 -19.69
CA GLY A 17 -5.16 7.52 -20.68
C GLY A 17 -3.93 6.75 -20.18
N LEU A 18 -3.29 7.19 -19.09
CA LEU A 18 -2.06 6.62 -18.54
C LEU A 18 -2.14 6.54 -17.00
N SER A 19 -1.99 5.34 -16.45
CA SER A 19 -1.92 5.15 -15.00
C SER A 19 -0.71 5.92 -14.45
N GLN A 20 -0.96 6.89 -13.55
CA GLN A 20 0.11 7.50 -12.77
C GLN A 20 0.31 6.66 -11.52
N GLY A 21 1.54 6.25 -11.28
CA GLY A 21 1.90 5.48 -10.10
C GLY A 21 3.25 5.90 -9.53
N LYS A 22 3.47 5.56 -8.27
CA LYS A 22 4.71 5.83 -7.55
C LYS A 22 5.13 4.61 -6.76
N SER A 23 6.42 4.31 -6.80
CA SER A 23 7.01 3.22 -6.03
C SER A 23 7.80 3.76 -4.85
N PHE A 24 7.70 3.06 -3.73
CA PHE A 24 8.36 3.34 -2.46
C PHE A 24 9.09 2.08 -2.01
N ASN A 25 10.36 2.22 -1.63
CA ASN A 25 11.06 1.18 -0.88
C ASN A 25 10.91 1.51 0.60
N VAL A 26 10.25 0.65 1.37
CA VAL A 26 9.97 0.89 2.79
C VAL A 26 10.62 -0.17 3.66
N GLN A 27 11.22 0.27 4.76
CA GLN A 27 11.67 -0.60 5.84
C GLN A 27 10.56 -0.78 6.88
N ILE A 28 10.18 -2.03 7.09
CA ILE A 28 9.12 -2.46 7.99
C ILE A 28 9.66 -3.53 8.94
N LYS A 29 8.96 -3.79 10.04
CA LYS A 29 9.33 -4.89 10.93
C LYS A 29 9.16 -6.23 10.21
N ASP A 30 9.87 -7.25 10.66
CA ASP A 30 9.81 -8.58 10.06
C ASP A 30 8.44 -9.26 10.18
N ASP A 31 7.63 -8.88 11.15
CA ASP A 31 6.25 -9.36 11.33
C ASP A 31 5.19 -8.44 10.72
N ALA A 32 5.59 -7.35 10.06
CA ALA A 32 4.66 -6.31 9.65
C ALA A 32 3.73 -6.75 8.51
N ASN A 33 2.48 -6.28 8.61
CA ASN A 33 1.42 -6.50 7.63
C ASN A 33 1.29 -5.34 6.61
N LEU A 34 0.31 -5.44 5.70
CA LEU A 34 0.09 -4.43 4.66
C LEU A 34 -0.24 -3.05 5.24
N ALA A 35 -1.13 -2.97 6.23
CA ALA A 35 -1.53 -1.70 6.83
C ALA A 35 -0.34 -0.97 7.46
N GLU A 36 0.53 -1.69 8.17
CA GLU A 36 1.75 -1.12 8.74
C GLU A 36 2.73 -0.62 7.67
N ALA A 37 2.81 -1.33 6.55
CA ALA A 37 3.66 -0.94 5.44
C ALA A 37 3.14 0.31 4.71
N ILE A 38 1.82 0.43 4.51
CA ILE A 38 1.19 1.64 3.98
C ILE A 38 1.33 2.82 4.96
N ALA A 39 1.25 2.59 6.26
CA ALA A 39 1.52 3.64 7.25
C ALA A 39 2.95 4.21 7.15
N LYS A 40 3.93 3.42 6.68
CA LYS A 40 5.27 3.95 6.35
C LYS A 40 5.26 4.85 5.13
N VAL A 41 4.51 4.48 4.09
CA VAL A 41 4.31 5.33 2.91
C VAL A 41 3.63 6.64 3.31
N ASP A 42 2.57 6.58 4.13
CA ASP A 42 1.88 7.76 4.63
C ASP A 42 2.81 8.68 5.43
N LYS A 43 3.66 8.12 6.28
CA LYS A 43 4.67 8.89 7.01
C LYS A 43 5.67 9.55 6.06
N TYR A 44 6.10 8.86 5.01
CA TYR A 44 6.98 9.41 3.98
C TYR A 44 6.32 10.59 3.26
N ILE A 45 5.08 10.43 2.82
CA ILE A 45 4.33 11.44 2.05
C ILE A 45 4.01 12.65 2.91
N LYS A 46 3.70 12.46 4.20
CA LYS A 46 3.52 13.58 5.13
C LYS A 46 4.77 14.47 5.23
N ASN A 47 5.96 13.90 5.06
CA ASN A 47 7.22 14.65 5.09
C ASN A 47 7.65 15.17 3.71
N ASN A 48 7.09 14.63 2.63
CA ASN A 48 7.39 14.97 1.23
C ASN A 48 6.06 15.12 0.47
N PRO A 49 5.24 16.14 0.77
CA PRO A 49 3.89 16.26 0.21
C PRO A 49 3.86 16.39 -1.32
N GLU A 50 4.91 16.95 -1.93
CA GLU A 50 5.11 17.04 -3.37
C GLU A 50 5.21 15.67 -4.06
N ASP A 51 5.55 14.63 -3.29
CA ASP A 51 5.63 13.27 -3.77
C ASP A 51 4.27 12.57 -3.81
N CYS A 52 3.22 13.19 -3.29
CA CYS A 52 1.87 12.65 -3.30
C CYS A 52 1.28 12.66 -4.72
N ILE A 53 0.90 11.48 -5.22
CA ILE A 53 0.19 11.34 -6.50
C ILE A 53 -1.33 11.49 -6.33
N PHE A 54 -1.81 11.62 -5.09
CA PHE A 54 -3.20 11.92 -4.78
C PHE A 54 -3.41 13.43 -4.71
N PRO A 55 -4.44 13.98 -5.37
CA PRO A 55 -5.07 15.18 -4.84
C PRO A 55 -5.69 14.76 -3.50
N ILE A 56 -4.98 15.04 -2.41
CA ILE A 56 -5.52 14.93 -1.05
C ILE A 56 -6.71 15.90 -1.02
N PHE A 57 -7.91 15.40 -1.33
CA PHE A 57 -9.13 16.20 -1.38
C PHE A 57 -9.29 16.89 -0.03
N GLU A 58 -9.21 18.22 -0.03
CA GLU A 58 -9.16 19.06 1.18
C GLU A 58 -10.35 18.72 2.11
N GLY A 59 -10.09 17.88 3.11
CA GLY A 59 -11.02 17.53 4.19
C GLY A 59 -11.60 16.11 4.21
N TYR A 60 -11.37 15.26 3.19
CA TYR A 60 -12.02 13.93 3.12
C TYR A 60 -11.06 12.74 3.10
N ILE A 61 -9.98 12.84 2.33
CA ILE A 61 -8.97 11.77 2.20
C ILE A 61 -7.64 12.37 2.63
N TYR A 62 -7.05 11.83 3.70
CA TYR A 62 -5.84 12.38 4.32
C TYR A 62 -4.59 11.57 4.04
N ASN A 63 -4.71 10.30 3.68
CA ASN A 63 -3.59 9.38 3.49
C ASN A 63 -4.00 8.12 2.68
N TYR A 64 -3.01 7.33 2.23
CA TYR A 64 -3.25 6.13 1.43
C TYR A 64 -3.89 5.02 2.26
N LEU A 65 -3.57 4.89 3.55
CA LEU A 65 -4.14 3.85 4.40
C LEU A 65 -5.68 3.93 4.47
N GLN A 66 -6.23 5.15 4.51
CA GLN A 66 -7.68 5.39 4.48
C GLN A 66 -8.37 4.87 3.21
N LEU A 67 -7.64 4.78 2.10
CA LEU A 67 -8.15 4.31 0.81
C LEU A 67 -7.98 2.81 0.61
N ILE A 68 -7.08 2.19 1.37
CA ILE A 68 -6.69 0.79 1.15
C ILE A 68 -7.39 -0.13 2.16
N TRP A 69 -7.53 0.31 3.41
CA TRP A 69 -7.90 -0.58 4.52
C TRP A 69 -8.95 0.03 5.46
N ASN A 70 -9.93 -0.78 5.84
CA ASN A 70 -10.92 -0.47 6.85
C ASN A 70 -10.52 -1.04 8.22
N PRO A 71 -10.11 -0.20 9.19
CA PRO A 71 -9.72 -0.65 10.52
C PRO A 71 -10.85 -1.28 11.34
N LYS A 72 -12.11 -0.93 11.07
CA LYS A 72 -13.25 -1.45 11.87
C LYS A 72 -13.53 -2.91 11.58
N THR A 73 -13.34 -3.33 10.33
CA THR A 73 -13.61 -4.70 9.88
C THR A 73 -12.34 -5.51 9.65
N ASN A 74 -11.17 -4.87 9.75
CA ASN A 74 -9.88 -5.40 9.31
C ASN A 74 -9.96 -5.99 7.89
N LYS A 75 -10.33 -5.16 6.92
CA LYS A 75 -10.48 -5.58 5.52
C LYS A 75 -9.85 -4.58 4.58
N ILE A 76 -9.25 -5.08 3.50
CA ILE A 76 -8.95 -4.25 2.33
C ILE A 76 -10.26 -3.94 1.62
N TYR A 77 -10.44 -2.72 1.11
CA TYR A 77 -11.65 -2.39 0.35
C TYR A 77 -11.72 -3.17 -0.98
N ASP A 78 -12.94 -3.45 -1.44
CA ASP A 78 -13.18 -4.29 -2.63
C ASP A 78 -12.75 -3.61 -3.94
N ASP A 79 -12.65 -2.29 -3.96
CA ASP A 79 -12.20 -1.43 -5.06
C ASP A 79 -10.67 -1.22 -5.11
N VAL A 80 -9.94 -1.94 -4.25
CA VAL A 80 -8.47 -1.90 -4.23
C VAL A 80 -7.96 -3.16 -4.91
N GLY A 81 -7.30 -3.04 -6.04
CA GLY A 81 -6.58 -4.15 -6.67
C GLY A 81 -5.21 -4.34 -6.02
N ILE A 82 -4.94 -5.53 -5.46
CA ILE A 82 -3.61 -5.87 -4.91
C ILE A 82 -2.98 -7.02 -5.69
N MET A 83 -1.79 -6.76 -6.24
CA MET A 83 -0.88 -7.76 -6.78
C MET A 83 0.38 -7.80 -5.94
N ALA A 84 0.51 -8.81 -5.09
CA ALA A 84 1.60 -8.93 -4.14
C ALA A 84 2.35 -10.26 -4.33
N TYR A 85 3.65 -10.17 -4.61
CA TYR A 85 4.50 -11.35 -4.82
C TYR A 85 5.81 -11.25 -4.05
N GLY A 86 6.21 -12.35 -3.43
CA GLY A 86 7.56 -12.53 -2.91
C GLY A 86 8.61 -12.63 -4.03
N PRO A 87 9.91 -12.62 -3.68
CA PRO A 87 11.01 -12.66 -4.65
C PRO A 87 10.99 -13.92 -5.54
N ASN A 88 10.45 -15.05 -5.05
CA ASN A 88 10.30 -16.29 -5.81
C ASN A 88 8.87 -16.47 -6.35
N ARG A 89 8.09 -15.38 -6.46
CA ARG A 89 6.68 -15.37 -6.87
C ARG A 89 5.76 -16.09 -5.89
N GLU A 90 6.12 -16.14 -4.62
CA GLU A 90 5.24 -16.58 -3.57
C GLU A 90 4.01 -15.67 -3.52
N PHE A 91 2.83 -16.27 -3.60
CA PHE A 91 1.57 -15.53 -3.49
C PHE A 91 1.34 -15.08 -2.05
N MET A 92 0.87 -13.84 -1.88
CA MET A 92 0.46 -13.29 -0.58
C MET A 92 -1.05 -12.96 -0.60
N PRO A 93 -1.88 -13.63 0.21
CA PRO A 93 -3.34 -13.47 0.22
C PRO A 93 -3.75 -12.21 1.00
N LEU A 94 -3.33 -11.02 0.56
CA LEU A 94 -3.49 -9.78 1.33
C LEU A 94 -4.95 -9.29 1.40
N HIS A 95 -5.81 -9.68 0.46
CA HIS A 95 -7.25 -9.40 0.52
C HIS A 95 -7.96 -10.29 1.54
N GLU A 96 -7.66 -11.59 1.52
CA GLU A 96 -8.31 -12.58 2.37
C GLU A 96 -7.76 -12.56 3.79
N ASN A 97 -6.50 -12.15 3.95
CA ASN A 97 -5.80 -12.06 5.22
C ASN A 97 -4.98 -10.76 5.33
N PRO A 98 -5.61 -9.65 5.75
CA PRO A 98 -4.93 -8.36 5.95
C PRO A 98 -3.84 -8.40 7.03
N ASP A 99 -3.85 -9.41 7.91
CA ASP A 99 -2.84 -9.63 8.95
C ASP A 99 -1.67 -10.51 8.46
N TYR A 100 -1.66 -10.90 7.19
CA TYR A 100 -0.56 -11.66 6.60
C TYR A 100 0.76 -10.88 6.70
N SER A 101 1.78 -11.49 7.32
CA SER A 101 3.12 -10.90 7.39
C SER A 101 3.77 -10.91 6.01
N LEU A 102 4.18 -9.72 5.54
CA LEU A 102 4.71 -9.55 4.18
C LEU A 102 6.01 -10.33 3.98
N ILE A 103 6.27 -10.81 2.77
CA ILE A 103 7.53 -11.54 2.51
C ILE A 103 8.66 -10.50 2.32
N PRO A 104 9.86 -10.70 2.90
CA PRO A 104 11.00 -9.83 2.62
C PRO A 104 11.28 -9.70 1.12
N GLU A 105 11.70 -8.51 0.68
CA GLU A 105 11.99 -8.21 -0.73
C GLU A 105 10.80 -8.38 -1.70
N SER A 106 9.57 -8.41 -1.17
CA SER A 106 8.37 -8.47 -2.00
C SER A 106 8.14 -7.19 -2.82
N ASP A 107 7.51 -7.36 -3.98
CA ASP A 107 6.92 -6.27 -4.78
C ASP A 107 5.40 -6.30 -4.64
N ILE A 108 4.84 -5.23 -4.08
CA ILE A 108 3.40 -5.07 -3.84
C ILE A 108 2.91 -3.94 -4.74
N ASN A 109 2.05 -4.27 -5.69
CA ASN A 109 1.42 -3.31 -6.59
C ASN A 109 -0.03 -3.13 -6.15
N ILE A 110 -0.39 -1.89 -5.85
CA ILE A 110 -1.71 -1.48 -5.37
C ILE A 110 -2.29 -0.55 -6.40
N GLN A 111 -3.39 -0.97 -7.00
CA GLN A 111 -4.17 -0.16 -7.92
C GLN A 111 -5.45 0.24 -7.23
N LEU A 112 -5.65 1.54 -7.06
CA LEU A 112 -6.89 2.06 -6.50
C LEU A 112 -7.85 2.27 -7.66
N ASP A 113 -8.98 1.59 -7.64
CA ASP A 113 -10.07 1.83 -8.59
C ASP A 113 -11.00 2.90 -7.98
N PRO A 114 -11.11 4.11 -8.55
CA PRO A 114 -12.06 5.10 -8.06
C PRO A 114 -13.53 4.69 -8.29
N GLY A 115 -13.79 3.53 -8.90
CA GLY A 115 -15.09 3.16 -9.40
C GLY A 115 -15.38 3.92 -10.70
N CYS A 116 -15.84 3.20 -11.72
CA CYS A 116 -16.46 3.80 -12.90
C CYS A 116 -17.87 4.32 -12.59
#